data_AF-K1YLM7-F1
#
_entry.id   AF-K1YLM7-F1
#
_cell.length_a   1.000
_cell.length_b   1.000
_cell.length_c   1.000
_cell.angle_alpha   90.00
_cell.angle_beta   90.00
_cell.angle_gamma   90.00
#
_symmetry.space_group_name_H-M   'P 1'
#
loop_
_entity.id
_entity.type
_entity.pdbx_description
1 polymer ?
#
loop_
_entity_poly.entity_id
_entity_poly.type
_entity_poly.pdbx_seq_one_letter_code
_entity_poly.pdbx_strand_id
1 'polypeptide(L)' 'GIPIYAGCSTLVPIVFALTAQGIPLGTALAFMMAIAGLSLPEAIMLKKVMTMKLLVIFFGTVAVGIMLIGYLFNLIHI' A
#
# COMPACT_ATOMS: atom_id res chain seq x y z
N GLY A 1 7.83 -12.05 -17.71
CA GLY A 1 7.44 -10.66 -17.99
C GLY A 1 7.73 -9.85 -16.77
N ILE A 2 8.49 -8.76 -16.89
CA ILE A 2 8.94 -7.97 -15.74
C ILE A 2 7.68 -7.33 -15.12
N PRO A 3 7.34 -7.62 -13.85
CA PRO A 3 6.18 -7.07 -13.19
C PRO A 3 6.50 -5.62 -12.80
N ILE A 4 6.55 -4.73 -13.80
CA ILE A 4 6.73 -3.28 -13.58
C ILE A 4 5.43 -2.68 -12.96
N TYR A 5 4.33 -3.44 -12.93
CA TYR A 5 3.06 -3.05 -12.30
C TYR A 5 2.51 -4.24 -11.49
N ALA A 6 2.77 -4.27 -10.19
CA ALA A 6 2.16 -5.23 -9.28
C ALA A 6 0.73 -4.76 -8.99
N GLY A 7 -0.25 -5.29 -9.73
CA GLY A 7 -1.65 -5.03 -9.47
C GLY A 7 -2.12 -5.73 -8.18
N CYS A 8 -3.28 -5.32 -7.65
CA CYS A 8 -3.87 -5.91 -6.45
C CYS A 8 -3.93 -7.45 -6.52
N SER A 9 -4.17 -8.01 -7.70
CA SER A 9 -4.22 -9.45 -7.95
C SER A 9 -2.91 -10.20 -7.66
N THR A 10 -1.75 -9.56 -7.81
CA THR A 10 -0.43 -10.16 -7.49
C THR A 10 -0.14 -10.14 -5.99
N LEU A 11 -0.75 -9.21 -5.26
CA LEU A 11 -0.56 -9.04 -3.82
C LEU A 11 -1.46 -9.94 -3.00
N VAL A 12 -2.65 -10.31 -3.50
CA VAL A 12 -3.57 -11.26 -2.84
C VAL A 12 -2.86 -12.52 -2.32
N PRO A 13 -2.11 -13.30 -3.11
CA PRO A 13 -1.44 -14.50 -2.61
C PRO A 13 -0.37 -14.20 -1.55
N ILE A 14 0.30 -13.04 -1.64
CA ILE A 14 1.30 -12.61 -0.65
C ILE A 14 0.60 -12.28 0.67
N VAL A 15 -0.51 -11.56 0.64
CA VAL A 15 -1.32 -11.25 1.83
C VAL A 15 -1.80 -12.53 2.49
N PHE A 16 -2.33 -13.50 1.74
CA PHE A 16 -2.74 -14.79 2.29
C PHE A 16 -1.57 -15.56 2.93
N ALA A 17 -0.39 -15.54 2.30
CA ALA A 17 0.80 -16.17 2.86
C ALA A 17 1.33 -15.46 4.12
N LEU A 18 1.17 -14.13 4.24
CA LEU A 18 1.54 -13.36 5.42
C LEU A 18 0.57 -13.62 6.58
N THR A 19 -0.74 -13.63 6.31
CA THR A 19 -1.77 -13.95 7.32
C THR A 19 -1.63 -15.39 7.81
N ALA A 20 -1.30 -16.35 6.92
CA ALA A 20 -1.04 -17.74 7.31
C ALA A 20 0.19 -17.89 8.23
N GLN A 21 1.12 -16.94 8.22
CA GLN A 21 2.28 -16.89 9.12
C GLN A 21 1.99 -16.20 10.45
N GLY A 22 0.72 -15.83 10.72
CA GLY A 22 0.30 -15.20 11.98
C GLY A 22 0.45 -13.68 12.02
N ILE A 23 0.71 -13.04 10.88
CA ILE A 23 0.66 -11.57 10.78
C ILE A 23 -0.82 -11.14 10.83
N PRO A 24 -1.16 -10.10 11.62
CA PRO A 24 -2.53 -9.58 11.65
C PRO A 24 -3.04 -9.18 10.27
N LEU A 25 -4.30 -9.50 9.97
CA LEU A 25 -4.92 -9.23 8.68
C LEU A 25 -4.82 -7.74 8.30
N GLY A 26 -5.02 -6.85 9.26
CA GLY A 26 -4.90 -5.39 9.07
C GLY A 26 -3.51 -4.94 8.61
N THR A 27 -2.44 -5.55 9.13
CA THR A 27 -1.06 -5.25 8.72
C THR A 27 -0.77 -5.77 7.32
N ALA A 28 -1.27 -6.98 6.99
CA ALA A 28 -1.11 -7.55 5.67
C ALA A 28 -1.87 -6.75 4.59
N LEU A 29 -3.07 -6.26 4.91
CA LEU A 29 -3.85 -5.37 4.04
C LEU A 29 -3.20 -3.99 3.89
N ALA A 30 -2.67 -3.42 4.97
CA ALA A 30 -1.93 -2.15 4.91
C ALA A 30 -0.71 -2.25 3.99
N PHE A 31 0.02 -3.37 4.02
CA PHE A 31 1.12 -3.64 3.12
C PHE A 31 0.66 -3.71 1.64
N MET A 32 -0.45 -4.37 1.37
CA MET A 32 -1.04 -4.43 0.02
C MET A 32 -1.43 -3.03 -0.49
N MET A 33 -2.08 -2.22 0.36
CA MET A 33 -2.47 -0.84 0.01
C MET A 33 -1.27 0.06 -0.24
N ALA A 34 -0.18 -0.10 0.53
CA ALA A 34 1.06 0.65 0.33
C ALA A 34 1.70 0.33 -1.02
N ILE A 35 1.76 -0.95 -1.41
CA ILE A 35 2.35 -1.33 -2.70
C ILE A 35 1.48 -0.86 -3.87
N ALA A 36 0.15 -0.91 -3.70
CA ALA A 36 -0.78 -0.48 -4.72
C ALA A 36 -0.82 1.03 -4.96
N GLY A 37 -0.64 1.86 -3.91
CA GLY A 37 -0.80 3.32 -4.00
C GLY A 37 0.47 4.17 -3.84
N LEU A 38 1.60 3.57 -3.43
CA LEU A 38 2.89 4.26 -3.27
C LEU A 38 3.95 3.67 -4.21
N SER A 39 3.53 3.17 -5.37
CA SER A 39 4.44 2.48 -6.28
C SER A 39 5.40 3.43 -7.01
N LEU A 40 6.59 2.92 -7.34
CA LEU A 40 7.63 3.64 -8.08
C LEU A 40 7.14 4.21 -9.43
N PRO A 41 6.39 3.45 -10.27
CA PRO A 41 5.82 4.00 -11.51
C PRO A 41 4.75 5.09 -11.26
N GLU A 42 3.92 4.98 -10.21
CA GLU A 42 2.98 6.03 -9.85
C GLU A 42 3.69 7.32 -9.44
N ALA A 43 4.78 7.23 -8.67
CA ALA A 43 5.58 8.40 -8.32
C ALA A 43 6.15 9.10 -9.57
N ILE A 44 6.59 8.33 -10.55
CA ILE A 44 7.11 8.86 -11.83
C ILE A 44 5.99 9.50 -12.66
N MET A 45 4.81 8.88 -12.72
CA MET A 45 3.64 9.44 -13.42
C MET A 45 3.15 10.73 -12.73
N LEU A 46 2.97 10.72 -11.41
CA LEU A 46 2.51 11.88 -10.64
C LEU A 46 3.50 13.03 -10.70
N LYS A 47 4.81 12.77 -10.68
CA LYS A 47 5.86 13.79 -10.86
C LYS A 47 5.74 14.54 -12.19
N LYS A 48 5.15 13.92 -13.23
CA LYS A 48 4.95 14.55 -14.54
C LYS A 48 3.78 15.54 -14.54
N VAL A 49 2.85 15.43 -13.58
CA VAL A 49 1.62 16.24 -13.51
C VAL A 49 1.62 17.15 -12.27
N MET A 50 2.37 16.81 -11.22
CA MET A 50 2.39 17.51 -9.93
C MET A 50 3.79 18.03 -9.58
N THR A 51 3.85 19.15 -8.85
CA THR A 51 5.10 19.68 -8.27
C THR A 51 5.60 18.82 -7.11
N MET A 52 6.91 18.79 -6.88
CA MET A 52 7.55 17.99 -5.81
C MET A 52 6.92 18.18 -4.43
N LYS A 53 6.52 19.41 -4.10
CA LYS A 53 5.83 19.72 -2.83
C LYS A 53 4.50 18.97 -2.71
N LEU A 54 3.71 18.95 -3.78
CA LEU A 54 2.41 18.29 -3.83
C LEU A 54 2.55 16.76 -3.78
N LEU A 55 3.58 16.22 -4.43
CA LEU A 55 3.88 14.78 -4.40
C LEU A 55 4.20 14.31 -2.97
N VAL A 56 5.05 15.03 -2.25
CA VAL A 56 5.38 14.68 -0.85
C VAL A 56 4.13 14.71 0.03
N ILE A 57 3.26 15.73 -0.13
CA ILE A 57 2.01 15.83 0.63
C ILE A 57 1.06 14.68 0.29
N PHE A 58 0.95 14.30 -0.98
CA PHE A 58 0.14 13.17 -1.42
C PHE A 58 0.62 11.84 -0.80
N PHE A 59 1.89 11.51 -0.99
CA PHE A 59 2.48 10.27 -0.44
C PHE A 59 2.39 10.24 1.09
N GLY A 60 2.61 11.38 1.75
CA GLY A 60 2.45 11.51 3.20
C GLY A 60 1.01 11.26 3.67
N THR A 61 0.02 11.86 2.98
CA THR A 61 -1.40 11.72 3.35
C THR A 61 -1.87 10.28 3.12
N VAL A 62 -1.49 9.67 2.01
CA VAL A 62 -1.80 8.26 1.68
C VAL A 62 -1.16 7.32 2.70
N ALA A 63 0.12 7.52 3.04
CA ALA A 63 0.80 6.70 4.04
C ALA A 63 0.15 6.79 5.43
N VAL A 64 -0.27 8.00 5.84
CA VAL A 64 -1.01 8.19 7.10
C VAL A 64 -2.37 7.49 7.06
N GLY A 65 -3.10 7.57 5.95
CA GLY A 65 -4.35 6.85 5.76
C GLY A 65 -4.19 5.33 5.86
N ILE A 66 -3.16 4.79 5.21
CA ILE A 66 -2.85 3.35 5.25
C ILE A 66 -2.50 2.90 6.68
N MET A 67 -1.69 3.68 7.41
CA MET A 67 -1.34 3.37 8.80
C MET A 67 -2.58 3.40 9.70
N LEU A 68 -3.43 4.43 9.57
CA LEU A 68 -4.67 4.53 10.34
C LEU A 68 -5.57 3.33 10.08
N ILE A 69 -5.84 3.00 8.81
CA ILE A 69 -6.67 1.86 8.43
C ILE A 69 -6.07 0.55 8.93
N GLY A 70 -4.77 0.33 8.74
CA GLY A 70 -4.09 -0.88 9.20
C GLY A 70 -4.18 -1.08 10.72
N TYR A 71 -4.03 0.01 11.48
CA TYR A 71 -4.17 -0.02 12.93
C TYR A 71 -5.63 -0.28 13.34
N LEU A 72 -6.58 0.36 12.66
CA LEU A 72 -8.02 0.22 12.93
C LEU A 72 -8.49 -1.22 12.68
N PHE A 73 -8.05 -1.85 11.58
CA PHE A 73 -8.32 -3.26 11.29
C PHE A 73 -7.62 -4.21 12.29
N ASN A 74 -6.40 -3.89 12.73
CA ASN A 74 -5.72 -4.68 13.76
C ASN A 74 -6.44 -4.60 15.14
N LEU A 75 -6.98 -3.44 15.48
CA LEU A 75 -7.68 -3.19 16.74
C LEU A 75 -9.06 -3.87 16.78
N ILE A 76 -9.72 -4.01 15.63
CA ILE A 76 -11.02 -4.68 15.49
C ILE A 76 -10.91 -6.22 15.65
N HIS A 77 -9.71 -6.80 15.76
CA HIS A 77 -9.49 -8.24 15.99
C HIS A 77 -10.30 -9.13 15.04
N ILE A 78 -10.26 -8.81 13.74
CA ILE A 78 -10.73 -9.65 12.64
C ILE A 78 -9.53 -10.23 11.88
#